data_AF-A0A1E5HDP3-F1
#
_entry.id   AF-A0A1E5HDP3-F1
#
_cell.length_a   1.000
_cell.length_b   1.000
_cell.length_c   1.000
_cell.angle_alpha   90.00
_cell.angle_beta   90.00
_cell.angle_gamma   90.00
#
_symmetry.space_group_name_H-M   'P 1'
#
loop_
_entity.id
_entity.type
_entity.pdbx_description
1 polymer ?
#
loop_
_entity_poly.entity_id
_entity_poly.type
_entity_poly.pdbx_seq_one_letter_code
_entity_poly.pdbx_strand_id
1 'polypeptide(L)'
;MNIKGNDFGGINHSTVVIGNNNKVTNGKNQEIDWAQFSTEIRTMLTQLPQNSEEFQASLKLLIESESKDQGKVATFLKKHAPQFTSDVFSNLASAVLSDTIKKLMFNM
;
A
#
# COMPACT_ATOMS: atom_id res chain seq x y z
N MET A 1 -21.82 18.45 -43.10
CA MET A 1 -22.22 17.72 -41.88
C MET A 1 -21.84 18.61 -40.70
N ASN A 2 -22.84 19.07 -39.94
CA ASN A 2 -22.67 19.95 -38.77
C ASN A 2 -22.09 19.15 -37.61
N ILE A 3 -21.11 19.70 -36.89
CA ILE A 3 -20.84 19.34 -35.50
C ILE A 3 -21.15 20.58 -34.67
N LYS A 4 -22.26 20.51 -33.91
CA LYS A 4 -22.68 21.49 -32.90
C LYS A 4 -22.52 20.86 -31.51
N GLY A 5 -22.12 21.69 -30.54
CA GLY A 5 -22.15 21.43 -29.10
C GLY A 5 -20.86 20.80 -28.57
N ASN A 6 -20.29 21.18 -27.43
CA ASN A 6 -20.78 22.01 -26.34
C ASN A 6 -19.59 22.43 -25.43
N ASP A 7 -19.68 23.63 -24.86
CA ASP A 7 -18.96 24.18 -23.68
C ASP A 7 -17.45 23.97 -23.48
N PHE A 8 -16.71 25.06 -23.72
CA PHE A 8 -15.40 25.35 -23.15
C PHE A 8 -15.51 25.68 -21.65
N GLY A 9 -15.56 24.66 -20.82
CA GLY A 9 -15.30 24.75 -19.38
C GLY A 9 -13.81 24.52 -19.09
N GLY A 10 -13.03 25.61 -19.11
CA GLY A 10 -11.67 25.77 -18.57
C GLY A 10 -10.80 24.53 -18.33
N ILE A 11 -9.96 24.17 -19.30
CA ILE A 11 -8.77 23.36 -19.05
C ILE A 11 -7.59 24.03 -19.75
N ASN A 12 -6.93 24.95 -19.04
CA ASN A 12 -5.62 25.46 -19.39
C ASN A 12 -4.72 25.31 -18.17
N HIS A 13 -4.00 24.18 -18.14
CA HIS A 13 -2.54 24.11 -17.94
C HIS A 13 -2.14 22.66 -17.70
N SER A 14 -1.64 22.04 -18.76
CA SER A 14 -0.99 20.74 -18.72
C SER A 14 0.23 20.75 -17.80
N THR A 15 0.28 19.82 -16.85
CA THR A 15 1.51 19.06 -16.60
C THR A 15 1.10 17.60 -16.54
N VAL A 16 1.08 16.97 -17.71
CA VAL A 16 0.92 15.53 -17.83
C VAL A 16 2.23 14.92 -17.34
N VAL A 17 2.25 14.48 -16.09
CA VAL A 17 3.33 13.63 -15.56
C VAL A 17 2.99 12.20 -15.99
N ILE A 18 3.61 11.74 -17.09
CA ILE A 18 3.68 10.30 -17.40
C ILE A 18 4.73 9.71 -16.47
N GLY A 19 4.29 9.33 -15.28
CA GLY A 19 4.96 8.36 -14.44
C GLY A 19 4.10 7.10 -14.41
N ASN A 20 4.65 5.98 -14.89
CA ASN A 20 4.02 4.66 -14.85
C ASN A 20 3.41 4.38 -13.45
N ASN A 21 2.12 4.04 -13.40
CA ASN A 21 1.39 3.45 -12.26
C ASN A 21 0.74 4.32 -11.17
N ASN A 22 0.56 5.63 -11.33
CA ASN A 22 -0.32 6.35 -10.39
C ASN A 22 -1.81 6.14 -10.73
N LYS A 23 -2.37 5.03 -10.24
CA LYS A 23 -3.83 4.83 -10.21
C LYS A 23 -4.42 5.74 -9.14
N VAL A 24 -4.98 6.88 -9.56
CA VAL A 24 -5.78 7.74 -8.69
C VAL A 24 -7.13 7.06 -8.48
N THR A 25 -7.28 6.37 -7.35
CA THR A 25 -8.58 5.80 -6.95
C THR A 25 -9.36 6.86 -6.18
N ASN A 26 -10.24 7.56 -6.89
CA ASN A 26 -11.25 8.43 -6.29
C ASN A 26 -12.36 7.53 -5.73
N GLY A 27 -12.44 7.41 -4.40
CA GLY A 27 -13.43 6.59 -3.73
C GLY A 27 -13.23 6.67 -2.23
N LYS A 28 -14.32 6.73 -1.47
CA LYS A 28 -14.39 6.83 0.00
C LYS A 28 -13.76 5.61 0.73
N ASN A 29 -12.51 5.30 0.44
CA ASN A 29 -11.71 4.32 1.15
C ASN A 29 -11.03 5.04 2.31
N GLN A 30 -11.15 4.48 3.51
CA GLN A 30 -10.35 4.93 4.64
C GLN A 30 -8.89 4.98 4.19
N GLU A 31 -8.35 6.18 4.12
CA GLU A 31 -6.97 6.42 3.73
C GLU A 31 -6.07 5.66 4.71
N ILE A 32 -5.11 4.89 4.18
CA ILE A 32 -4.17 4.16 5.04
C ILE A 32 -3.33 5.21 5.76
N ASP A 33 -3.33 5.18 7.09
CA ASP A 33 -2.37 5.94 7.88
C ASP A 33 -0.98 5.30 7.70
N TRP A 34 -0.26 5.77 6.69
CA TRP A 34 1.07 5.27 6.35
C TRP A 34 2.09 5.50 7.46
N ALA A 35 1.90 6.51 8.31
CA ALA A 35 2.79 6.78 9.43
C ALA A 35 2.58 5.75 10.54
N GLN A 36 1.33 5.46 10.89
CA GLN A 36 0.99 4.39 11.82
C GLN A 36 1.44 3.03 11.27
N PHE A 37 1.15 2.74 10.00
CA PHE A 37 1.56 1.49 9.36
C PHE A 37 3.09 1.27 9.41
N SER A 38 3.87 2.28 9.07
CA SER A 38 5.34 2.22 9.15
C SER A 38 5.84 2.02 10.58
N THR A 39 5.17 2.64 11.56
CA THR A 39 5.54 2.54 12.99
C THR A 39 5.27 1.14 13.53
N GLU A 40 4.15 0.54 13.14
CA GLU A 40 3.80 -0.83 13.49
C GLU A 40 4.79 -1.83 12.89
N ILE A 41 5.16 -1.66 11.60
CA ILE A 41 6.18 -2.52 10.95
C ILE A 41 7.53 -2.39 11.66
N ARG A 42 7.96 -1.17 12.01
CA ARG A 42 9.22 -0.95 12.75
C ARG A 42 9.20 -1.63 14.12
N THR A 43 8.09 -1.49 14.85
CA THR A 43 7.91 -2.16 16.14
C THR A 43 8.01 -3.68 15.99
N MET A 44 7.37 -4.24 14.98
CA MET A 44 7.43 -5.67 14.69
C MET A 44 8.84 -6.14 14.33
N LEU A 45 9.59 -5.37 13.54
CA LEU A 45 10.98 -5.68 13.18
C LEU A 45 11.90 -5.78 14.40
N THR A 46 11.60 -5.09 15.51
CA THR A 46 12.39 -5.23 16.75
C THR A 46 12.14 -6.57 17.48
N GLN A 47 11.04 -7.25 17.18
CA GLN A 47 10.63 -8.49 17.84
C GLN A 47 10.89 -9.74 16.97
N LEU A 48 11.02 -9.57 15.66
CA LEU A 48 11.28 -10.67 14.73
C LEU A 48 12.73 -11.16 14.79
N PRO A 49 12.99 -12.48 14.70
CA PRO A 49 14.35 -13.00 14.55
C PRO A 49 14.98 -12.46 13.26
N GLN A 50 16.17 -11.85 13.34
CA GLN A 50 16.82 -11.19 12.19
C GLN A 50 17.13 -12.13 11.01
N ASN A 51 17.25 -13.43 11.28
CA ASN A 51 17.49 -14.48 10.29
C ASN A 51 16.19 -15.08 9.70
N SER A 52 15.01 -14.62 10.12
CA SER A 52 13.72 -15.11 9.63
C SER A 52 13.34 -14.50 8.29
N GLU A 53 12.55 -15.24 7.49
CA GLU A 53 12.00 -14.73 6.24
C GLU A 53 11.00 -13.60 6.50
N GLU A 54 10.27 -13.66 7.62
CA GLU A 54 9.34 -12.64 8.08
C GLU A 54 10.04 -11.31 8.36
N PHE A 55 11.24 -11.35 8.96
CA PHE A 55 12.04 -10.14 9.16
C PHE A 55 12.42 -9.51 7.82
N GLN A 56 12.91 -10.31 6.88
CA GLN A 56 13.30 -9.84 5.55
C GLN A 56 12.11 -9.30 4.75
N ALA A 57 10.95 -9.96 4.84
CA ALA A 57 9.71 -9.52 4.20
C ALA A 57 9.18 -8.22 4.82
N SER A 58 9.19 -8.10 6.15
CA SER A 58 8.75 -6.90 6.87
C SER A 58 9.67 -5.71 6.64
N LEU A 59 10.98 -5.94 6.51
CA LEU A 59 11.95 -4.89 6.18
C LEU A 59 11.71 -4.34 4.77
N LYS A 60 11.48 -5.22 3.80
CA LYS A 60 11.13 -4.81 2.43
C LYS A 60 9.76 -4.13 2.38
N LEU A 61 8.79 -4.60 3.15
CA LEU A 61 7.47 -3.95 3.26
C LEU A 61 7.60 -2.53 3.79
N LEU A 62 8.48 -2.28 4.76
CA LEU A 62 8.75 -0.93 5.27
C LEU A 62 9.26 -0.02 4.14
N ILE A 63 10.24 -0.48 3.35
CA ILE A 63 10.78 0.26 2.21
C ILE A 63 9.68 0.51 1.16
N GLU A 64 8.89 -0.50 0.84
CA GLU A 64 7.77 -0.36 -0.12
C GLU A 64 6.71 0.62 0.39
N SER A 65 6.45 0.68 1.69
CA SER A 65 5.49 1.62 2.28
C SER A 65 5.92 3.08 2.18
N GLU A 66 7.22 3.37 1.99
CA GLU A 66 7.71 4.75 1.76
C GLU A 66 7.19 5.33 0.44
N SER A 67 6.90 4.47 -0.55
CA SER A 67 6.28 4.89 -1.80
C SER A 67 4.84 5.38 -1.63
N LYS A 68 4.18 5.01 -0.52
CA LYS A 68 2.75 5.25 -0.24
C LYS A 68 1.81 4.82 -1.38
N ASP A 69 2.29 3.97 -2.27
CA ASP A 69 1.53 3.39 -3.37
C ASP A 69 0.83 2.14 -2.87
N GLN A 70 -0.47 2.28 -2.60
CA GLN A 70 -1.31 1.18 -2.12
C GLN A 70 -1.27 -0.03 -3.06
N GLY A 71 -1.24 0.19 -4.38
CA GLY A 71 -1.23 -0.90 -5.37
C GLY A 71 0.10 -1.67 -5.35
N LYS A 72 1.21 -0.94 -5.21
CA LYS A 72 2.55 -1.53 -5.08
C LYS A 72 2.68 -2.33 -3.78
N VAL A 73 2.27 -1.74 -2.66
CA VAL A 73 2.30 -2.39 -1.35
C VAL A 73 1.39 -3.63 -1.33
N ALA A 74 0.19 -3.54 -1.87
CA ALA A 74 -0.73 -4.69 -1.93
C ALA A 74 -0.17 -5.82 -2.81
N THR A 75 0.44 -5.48 -3.95
CA THR A 75 1.10 -6.47 -4.82
C THR A 75 2.27 -7.15 -4.10
N PHE A 76 3.06 -6.38 -3.35
CA PHE A 76 4.14 -6.90 -2.53
C PHE A 76 3.62 -7.85 -1.44
N LEU A 77 2.59 -7.45 -0.69
CA LEU A 77 1.98 -8.27 0.36
C LEU A 77 1.43 -9.58 -0.20
N LYS A 78 0.80 -9.57 -1.38
CA LYS A 78 0.31 -10.79 -2.04
C LYS A 78 1.45 -11.72 -2.46
N LYS A 79 2.55 -11.15 -2.99
CA LYS A 79 3.74 -11.93 -3.38
C LYS A 79 4.42 -12.61 -2.19
N HIS A 80 4.37 -11.96 -1.03
CA HIS A 80 4.95 -12.43 0.23
C HIS A 80 3.88 -12.90 1.22
N ALA A 81 2.72 -13.34 0.72
CA ALA A 81 1.59 -13.76 1.55
C ALA A 81 1.99 -14.81 2.61
N PRO A 82 2.79 -15.86 2.30
CA PRO A 82 3.17 -16.86 3.30
C PRO A 82 3.86 -16.27 4.53
N GLN A 83 4.69 -15.22 4.36
CA GLN A 83 5.39 -14.55 5.45
C GLN A 83 4.46 -13.67 6.28
N PHE A 84 3.43 -13.08 5.67
CA PHE A 84 2.46 -12.22 6.37
C PHE A 84 1.26 -12.98 6.96
N THR A 85 1.11 -14.26 6.63
CA THR A 85 0.12 -15.17 7.23
C THR A 85 0.78 -16.23 8.12
N SER A 86 2.08 -16.15 8.37
CA SER A 86 2.76 -17.12 9.23
C SER A 86 2.34 -16.94 10.69
N ASP A 87 2.46 -17.99 11.49
CA ASP A 87 2.17 -17.92 12.93
C ASP A 87 3.13 -16.95 13.63
N VAL A 88 4.39 -16.88 13.18
CA VAL A 88 5.38 -15.94 13.73
C VAL A 88 4.94 -14.51 13.49
N PHE A 89 4.50 -14.19 12.27
CA PHE A 89 3.98 -12.87 11.95
C PHE A 89 2.71 -12.56 12.74
N SER A 90 1.73 -13.48 12.71
CA SER A 90 0.41 -13.28 13.30
C SER A 90 0.46 -13.13 14.83
N ASN A 91 1.43 -13.76 15.50
CA ASN A 91 1.60 -13.65 16.95
C ASN A 91 2.26 -12.33 17.39
N LEU A 92 3.02 -11.68 16.50
CA LEU A 92 3.79 -10.48 16.82
C LEU A 92 3.20 -9.20 16.22
N ALA A 93 2.43 -9.32 15.14
CA ALA A 93 1.76 -8.19 14.53
C ALA A 93 0.67 -7.64 15.45
N SER A 94 0.59 -6.31 15.57
CA SER A 94 -0.52 -5.67 16.24
C SER A 94 -1.84 -5.91 15.48
N ALA A 95 -2.96 -5.73 16.18
CA ALA A 95 -4.28 -5.80 15.56
C ALA A 95 -4.40 -4.79 14.41
N VAL A 96 -3.87 -3.57 14.59
CA VAL A 96 -3.88 -2.51 13.58
C VAL A 96 -3.10 -2.93 12.33
N LEU A 97 -1.89 -3.47 12.51
CA LEU A 97 -1.05 -3.92 11.41
C LEU A 97 -1.71 -5.08 10.66
N SER A 98 -2.22 -6.06 11.40
CA SER A 98 -2.89 -7.24 10.85
C SER A 98 -4.12 -6.85 10.04
N ASP A 99 -4.95 -5.94 10.55
CA ASP A 99 -6.14 -5.47 9.84
C ASP A 99 -5.79 -4.65 8.60
N THR A 100 -4.74 -3.83 8.68
CA THR A 100 -4.26 -3.04 7.53
C THR A 100 -3.73 -3.94 6.42
N ILE A 101 -2.93 -4.94 6.77
CA ILE A 101 -2.42 -5.94 5.81
C ILE A 101 -3.57 -6.75 5.20
N LYS A 102 -4.53 -7.21 6.00
CA LYS A 102 -5.72 -7.90 5.50
C LYS A 102 -6.51 -7.04 4.52
N LYS A 103 -6.77 -5.77 4.86
CA LYS A 103 -7.42 -4.82 3.95
C LYS A 103 -6.65 -4.69 2.64
N LEU A 104 -5.34 -4.53 2.69
CA LEU A 104 -4.47 -4.41 1.51
C LEU A 104 -4.45 -5.69 0.65
N MET A 105 -4.49 -6.87 1.27
CA MET A 105 -4.45 -8.15 0.57
C MET A 105 -5.78 -8.53 -0.07
N PHE A 106 -6.91 -8.23 0.59
CA PHE A 106 -8.22 -8.79 0.20
C PHE A 106 -9.23 -7.76 -0.34
N ASN A 107 -9.07 -6.46 -0.12
CA ASN A 107 -10.01 -5.42 -0.61
C ASN A 107 -9.56 -4.74 -1.92
N MET A 108 -9.17 -5.49 -2.95
CA MET A 108 -8.98 -4.94 -4.31
C MET A 108 -10.07 -5.40 -5.27
#